data_AF-A0AAV9NW30-F1
#
_entry.id   AF-A0AAV9NW30-F1
#
_cell.length_a   1.000
_cell.length_b   1.000
_cell.length_c   1.000
_cell.angle_alpha   90.00
_cell.angle_beta   90.00
_cell.angle_gamma   90.00
#
_symmetry.space_group_name_H-M   'P 1'
#
loop_
_entity.id
_entity.type
_entity.pdbx_description
1 polymer ?
#
loop_
_entity_poly.entity_id
_entity_poly.type
_entity_poly.pdbx_seq_one_letter_code
_entity_poly.pdbx_strand_id
1 'polypeptide(L)'
;MAEAKVKLERDDTPMTDVDDWTLVDVPAVDPATTKLQMDHIKTERESLKQVLIKSKQTKGFPNPTQEQLGLLKRLDDFLVWLELKLHMTPEVERETKVGSFVNQVYNPMLCLPQAYAAKVEALHKTWLASNWGEVKKEVKRESDSDSAVEGSESPPKRARASAPGYTTSHLPPPQDPLWGLNGIMHGIAIRTGADGRRSNFTDPRYKREKREAKVFGHNGLENGAWYPFRLNAIFHGAHGASQAGISGDLQTGAYSIVVSNLYHEFDEDLGNTIVYCGAGGNDNIDPNRAAKSTGTEALRASRQNGQSVRVLRTASGRSAWAPRAGLRYDGLYRVVSVNNTQRNRLGGMVETFKLVRLDNQQPIDLSRPTAQEVRDLERVPSTTIGASWTSKRE
;
A
#
# COMPACT_ATOMS: atom_id res chain seq x y z
N MET A 1 16.10 77.86 -13.09
CA MET A 1 15.86 77.93 -11.64
C MET A 1 14.43 78.36 -11.40
N ALA A 2 13.59 77.46 -10.86
CA ALA A 2 12.45 77.75 -10.00
C ALA A 2 11.70 76.41 -9.76
N GLU A 3 11.96 75.82 -8.59
CA GLU A 3 11.29 74.62 -8.09
C GLU A 3 9.87 74.98 -7.61
N ALA A 4 8.89 74.14 -7.92
CA ALA A 4 7.58 74.16 -7.28
C ALA A 4 7.45 72.95 -6.35
N LYS A 5 7.52 73.21 -5.05
CA LYS A 5 7.24 72.27 -3.95
C LYS A 5 5.75 71.93 -3.91
N VAL A 6 5.43 70.64 -3.82
CA VAL A 6 4.18 70.17 -3.22
C VAL A 6 4.51 69.28 -2.03
N LYS A 7 3.84 69.59 -0.93
CA LYS A 7 4.01 69.13 0.45
C LYS A 7 3.51 67.69 0.59
N LEU A 8 4.34 66.79 1.14
CA LEU A 8 3.90 65.49 1.67
C LEU A 8 3.78 65.64 3.19
N GLU A 9 2.55 65.56 3.68
CA GLU A 9 2.26 65.44 5.12
C GLU A 9 2.63 64.02 5.57
N ARG A 10 3.43 63.94 6.64
CA ARG A 10 3.72 62.72 7.38
C ARG A 10 2.65 62.58 8.45
N ASP A 11 1.92 61.47 8.41
CA ASP A 11 1.06 61.07 9.52
C ASP A 11 1.84 60.06 10.38
N ASP A 12 2.17 60.50 11.60
CA ASP A 12 2.81 59.71 12.65
C ASP A 12 1.71 58.94 13.39
N THR A 13 1.68 57.62 13.26
CA THR A 13 0.96 56.75 14.20
C THR A 13 1.85 55.55 14.54
N PRO A 14 2.05 55.21 15.83
CA PRO A 14 3.10 54.30 16.24
C PRO A 14 2.77 52.84 15.89
N MET A 15 3.79 52.12 15.40
CA MET A 15 3.80 50.66 15.30
C MET A 15 3.42 50.06 16.65
N THR A 16 2.27 49.38 16.69
CA THR A 16 1.92 48.46 17.77
C THR A 16 2.12 47.04 17.25
N ASP A 17 2.72 46.23 18.12
CA ASP A 17 3.19 44.87 17.89
C ASP A 17 2.13 43.99 17.19
N VAL A 18 2.51 43.43 16.04
CA VAL A 18 1.74 42.39 15.35
C VAL A 18 2.37 41.06 15.71
N ASP A 19 2.01 40.54 16.88
CA ASP A 19 2.23 39.13 17.25
C ASP A 19 1.16 38.70 18.26
N ASP A 20 -0.06 38.44 17.76
CA ASP A 20 -1.03 37.60 18.46
C ASP A 20 -1.98 36.92 17.47
N TRP A 21 -1.49 35.86 16.82
CA TRP A 21 -2.38 34.86 16.23
C TRP A 21 -2.82 33.92 17.35
N THR A 22 -3.81 34.35 18.13
CA THR A 22 -4.55 33.43 18.99
C THR A 22 -5.09 32.27 18.13
N LEU A 23 -4.72 31.05 18.52
CA LEU A 23 -5.25 29.81 17.97
C LEU A 23 -6.77 29.86 18.05
N VAL A 24 -7.43 30.08 16.92
CA VAL A 24 -8.87 29.88 16.80
C VAL A 24 -9.10 28.39 16.98
N ASP A 25 -9.55 27.98 18.16
CA ASP A 25 -9.98 26.61 18.43
C ASP A 25 -11.03 26.22 17.37
N VAL A 26 -10.64 25.35 16.45
CA VAL A 26 -11.55 24.76 15.47
C VAL A 26 -12.53 23.90 16.26
N PRO A 27 -13.83 24.24 16.29
CA PRO A 27 -14.78 23.51 17.12
C PRO A 27 -14.80 22.04 16.72
N ALA A 28 -14.69 21.15 17.70
CA ALA A 28 -14.78 19.72 17.49
C ALA A 28 -16.10 19.40 16.77
N VAL A 29 -16.01 18.76 15.59
CA VAL A 29 -17.18 18.38 14.79
C VAL A 29 -18.04 17.43 15.62
N ASP A 30 -19.34 17.73 15.75
CA ASP A 30 -20.30 16.93 16.48
C ASP A 30 -20.26 15.45 16.03
N PRO A 31 -20.11 14.48 16.96
CA PRO A 31 -20.09 13.05 16.65
C PRO A 31 -21.31 12.56 15.85
N ALA A 32 -22.50 13.15 16.07
CA ALA A 32 -23.70 12.77 15.30
C ALA A 32 -23.58 13.20 13.84
N THR A 33 -23.02 14.39 13.59
CA THR A 33 -22.71 14.91 12.26
C THR A 33 -21.66 14.07 11.54
N THR A 34 -20.61 13.64 12.26
CA THR A 34 -19.55 12.77 11.71
C THR A 34 -20.11 11.40 11.27
N LYS A 35 -20.98 10.80 12.09
CA LYS A 35 -21.64 9.53 11.74
C LYS A 35 -22.53 9.66 10.50
N LEU A 36 -23.31 10.74 10.40
CA LEU A 36 -24.17 11.00 9.25
C LEU A 36 -23.35 11.18 7.95
N GLN A 37 -22.21 11.87 8.03
CA GLN A 37 -21.28 12.02 6.92
C GLN A 37 -20.70 10.66 6.47
N MET A 38 -20.31 9.80 7.42
CA MET A 38 -19.76 8.47 7.11
C MET A 38 -20.80 7.56 6.47
N ASP A 39 -22.05 7.61 6.91
CA ASP A 39 -23.15 6.82 6.34
C ASP A 39 -23.52 7.32 4.93
N HIS A 40 -23.49 8.64 4.72
CA HIS A 40 -23.64 9.24 3.38
C HIS A 40 -22.53 8.77 2.43
N ILE A 41 -21.27 8.81 2.87
CA ILE A 41 -20.12 8.32 2.08
C ILE A 41 -20.28 6.84 1.71
N LYS A 42 -20.66 5.99 2.67
CA LYS A 42 -20.86 4.56 2.40
C LYS A 42 -21.96 4.34 1.36
N THR A 43 -23.06 5.08 1.46
CA THR A 43 -24.20 5.01 0.54
C THR A 43 -23.83 5.46 -0.87
N GLU A 44 -23.15 6.59 -1.01
CA GLU A 44 -22.70 7.11 -2.31
C GLU A 44 -21.65 6.20 -2.93
N ARG A 45 -20.68 5.69 -2.16
CA ARG A 45 -19.69 4.73 -2.68
C ARG A 45 -20.34 3.46 -3.22
N GLU A 46 -21.34 2.92 -2.53
CA GLU A 46 -22.05 1.74 -3.02
C GLU A 46 -22.83 2.03 -4.29
N SER A 47 -23.53 3.17 -4.34
CA SER A 47 -24.30 3.61 -5.51
C SER A 47 -23.40 3.90 -6.71
N LEU A 48 -22.23 4.49 -6.48
CA LEU A 48 -21.29 4.91 -7.52
C LEU A 48 -20.39 3.78 -8.06
N LYS A 49 -20.33 2.62 -7.40
CA LYS A 49 -19.67 1.41 -7.96
C LYS A 49 -20.24 1.04 -9.33
N GLN A 50 -21.54 1.23 -9.54
CA GLN A 50 -22.18 0.96 -10.83
C GLN A 50 -21.66 1.90 -11.93
N VAL A 51 -21.31 3.13 -11.59
CA VAL A 51 -20.70 4.10 -12.53
C VAL A 51 -19.33 3.62 -12.97
N LEU A 52 -18.51 3.16 -12.02
CA LEU A 52 -17.17 2.61 -12.30
C LEU A 52 -17.22 1.37 -13.20
N ILE A 53 -18.16 0.46 -12.93
CA ILE A 53 -18.36 -0.77 -13.72
C ILE A 53 -18.86 -0.43 -15.12
N LYS A 54 -19.91 0.38 -15.23
CA LYS A 54 -20.50 0.76 -16.52
C LYS A 54 -19.51 1.56 -17.36
N SER A 55 -18.73 2.48 -16.76
CA SER A 55 -17.72 3.28 -17.46
C SER A 55 -16.64 2.40 -18.09
N LYS A 56 -16.20 1.36 -17.37
CA LYS A 56 -15.29 0.34 -17.90
C LYS A 56 -15.90 -0.42 -19.08
N GLN A 57 -17.16 -0.85 -18.96
CA GLN A 57 -17.84 -1.62 -20.01
C GLN A 57 -18.06 -0.80 -21.29
N THR A 58 -18.36 0.49 -21.15
CA THR A 58 -18.67 1.39 -22.26
C THR A 58 -17.47 2.20 -22.75
N LYS A 59 -16.26 1.94 -22.21
CA LYS A 59 -15.03 2.70 -22.52
C LYS A 59 -15.21 4.22 -22.33
N GLY A 60 -15.73 4.61 -21.18
CA GLY A 60 -15.82 6.02 -20.79
C GLY A 60 -17.04 6.77 -21.28
N PHE A 61 -18.11 6.03 -21.64
CA PHE A 61 -19.36 6.60 -22.14
C PHE A 61 -19.17 7.58 -23.32
N PRO A 62 -18.67 7.11 -24.48
CA PRO A 62 -18.43 7.98 -25.64
C PRO A 62 -19.71 8.67 -26.16
N ASN A 63 -20.88 8.05 -25.94
CA ASN A 63 -22.20 8.62 -26.16
C ASN A 63 -23.11 8.22 -24.99
N PRO A 64 -23.14 9.00 -23.89
CA PRO A 64 -23.83 8.60 -22.66
C PRO A 64 -25.35 8.65 -22.83
N THR A 65 -26.05 7.63 -22.34
CA THR A 65 -27.52 7.67 -22.18
C THR A 65 -27.92 8.66 -21.08
N GLN A 66 -29.19 9.06 -21.02
CA GLN A 66 -29.71 9.92 -19.93
C GLN A 66 -29.46 9.32 -18.53
N GLU A 67 -29.57 7.99 -18.40
CA GLU A 67 -29.23 7.29 -17.16
C GLU A 67 -27.74 7.46 -16.81
N GLN A 68 -26.85 7.35 -17.79
CA GLN A 68 -25.40 7.47 -17.60
C GLN A 68 -24.97 8.91 -17.31
N LEU A 69 -25.63 9.91 -17.91
CA LEU A 69 -25.44 11.31 -17.57
C LEU A 69 -25.85 11.59 -16.12
N GLY A 70 -26.96 11.02 -15.65
CA GLY A 70 -27.38 11.12 -14.24
C GLY A 70 -26.36 10.52 -13.28
N LEU A 71 -25.75 9.39 -13.65
CA LEU A 71 -24.69 8.74 -12.89
C LEU A 71 -23.40 9.57 -12.82
N LEU A 72 -22.98 10.17 -13.94
CA LEU A 72 -21.82 11.06 -14.00
C LEU A 72 -22.04 12.34 -13.20
N LYS A 73 -23.25 12.90 -13.25
CA LYS A 73 -23.64 14.05 -12.42
C LYS A 73 -23.58 13.70 -10.93
N ARG A 74 -24.09 12.53 -10.53
CA ARG A 74 -24.04 12.07 -9.14
C ARG A 74 -22.61 11.90 -8.65
N LEU A 75 -21.71 11.38 -9.48
CA LEU A 75 -20.29 11.30 -9.16
C LEU A 75 -19.68 12.70 -8.96
N ASP A 76 -20.01 13.65 -9.83
CA ASP A 76 -19.53 15.03 -9.71
C ASP A 76 -20.03 15.70 -8.42
N ASP A 77 -21.33 15.60 -8.15
CA ASP A 77 -21.96 16.15 -6.95
C ASP A 77 -21.33 15.56 -5.67
N PHE A 78 -21.04 14.25 -5.67
CA PHE A 78 -20.40 13.59 -4.55
C PHE A 78 -18.96 14.05 -4.34
N LEU A 79 -18.16 14.21 -5.40
CA LEU A 79 -16.78 14.72 -5.29
C LEU A 79 -16.75 16.16 -4.77
N VAL A 80 -17.68 17.01 -5.22
CA VAL A 80 -17.83 18.38 -4.70
C VAL A 80 -18.25 18.36 -3.22
N TRP A 81 -19.13 17.45 -2.83
CA TRP A 81 -19.51 17.30 -1.42
C TRP A 81 -18.32 16.86 -0.55
N LEU A 82 -17.48 15.92 -1.02
CA LEU A 82 -16.27 15.50 -0.32
C LEU A 82 -15.27 16.66 -0.16
N GLU A 83 -15.18 17.56 -1.14
CA GLU A 83 -14.30 18.73 -1.08
C GLU A 83 -14.81 19.81 -0.11
N LEU A 84 -16.10 20.12 -0.17
CA LEU A 84 -16.66 21.30 0.51
C LEU A 84 -17.27 21.00 1.88
N LYS A 85 -17.69 19.75 2.13
CA LYS A 85 -18.51 19.39 3.30
C LYS A 85 -17.89 18.32 4.19
N LEU A 86 -16.94 17.53 3.68
CA LEU A 86 -16.31 16.49 4.48
C LEU A 86 -15.07 17.02 5.20
N HIS A 87 -15.12 16.98 6.53
CA HIS A 87 -13.90 17.09 7.32
C HIS A 87 -13.23 15.72 7.40
N MET A 88 -12.05 15.59 6.79
CA MET A 88 -11.35 14.31 6.71
C MET A 88 -10.61 14.02 8.02
N THR A 89 -10.87 12.86 8.61
CA THR A 89 -10.17 12.34 9.80
C THR A 89 -9.61 10.93 9.53
N PRO A 90 -8.63 10.41 10.31
CA PRO A 90 -8.16 9.04 10.13
C PRO A 90 -9.26 8.01 10.44
N GLU A 91 -10.22 8.39 11.28
CA GLU A 91 -11.43 7.59 11.55
C GLU A 91 -12.36 7.53 10.34
N VAL A 92 -12.66 8.68 9.71
CA VAL A 92 -13.47 8.70 8.49
C VAL A 92 -12.83 7.83 7.41
N GLU A 93 -11.53 7.93 7.18
CA GLU A 93 -10.86 7.07 6.19
C GLU A 93 -10.89 5.59 6.59
N ARG A 94 -10.60 5.28 7.86
CA ARG A 94 -10.59 3.89 8.34
C ARG A 94 -11.95 3.21 8.16
N GLU A 95 -13.04 3.90 8.47
CA GLU A 95 -14.39 3.34 8.51
C GLU A 95 -15.12 3.41 7.18
N THR A 96 -14.83 4.42 6.35
CA THR A 96 -15.51 4.61 5.07
C THR A 96 -14.71 4.17 3.87
N LYS A 97 -13.37 4.06 3.97
CA LYS A 97 -12.46 3.75 2.85
C LYS A 97 -12.63 4.70 1.65
N VAL A 98 -12.98 5.96 1.92
CA VAL A 98 -13.27 6.95 0.88
C VAL A 98 -12.05 7.25 0.02
N GLY A 99 -10.85 7.33 0.60
CA GLY A 99 -9.59 7.48 -0.12
C GLY A 99 -9.35 6.35 -1.11
N SER A 100 -9.63 5.10 -0.73
CA SER A 100 -9.55 3.96 -1.66
C SER A 100 -10.55 4.05 -2.83
N PHE A 101 -11.75 4.59 -2.61
CA PHE A 101 -12.74 4.78 -3.69
C PHE A 101 -12.35 5.93 -4.61
N VAL A 102 -11.93 7.06 -4.04
CA VAL A 102 -11.42 8.21 -4.78
C VAL A 102 -10.21 7.80 -5.65
N ASN A 103 -9.31 6.96 -5.14
CA ASN A 103 -8.21 6.40 -5.94
C ASN A 103 -8.68 5.44 -7.05
N GLN A 104 -9.82 4.78 -6.90
CA GLN A 104 -10.40 3.98 -7.98
C GLN A 104 -10.95 4.86 -9.10
N VAL A 105 -11.47 6.06 -8.80
CA VAL A 105 -11.91 7.03 -9.81
C VAL A 105 -10.74 7.43 -10.73
N TYR A 106 -9.50 7.37 -10.24
CA TYR A 106 -8.27 7.61 -11.01
C TYR A 106 -7.81 6.40 -11.85
N ASN A 107 -8.42 5.23 -11.71
CA ASN A 107 -7.97 4.03 -12.42
C ASN A 107 -8.21 4.19 -13.94
N PRO A 108 -7.17 4.28 -14.78
CA PRO A 108 -7.32 4.47 -16.22
C PRO A 108 -8.07 3.32 -16.90
N MET A 109 -8.06 2.13 -16.29
CA MET A 109 -8.83 0.97 -16.75
C MET A 109 -10.34 1.12 -16.60
N LEU A 110 -10.82 2.15 -15.89
CA LEU A 110 -12.24 2.46 -15.75
C LEU A 110 -12.72 3.50 -16.76
N CYS A 111 -11.80 4.09 -17.54
CA CYS A 111 -12.09 5.00 -18.66
C CYS A 111 -12.95 6.23 -18.31
N LEU A 112 -13.00 6.66 -17.04
CA LEU A 112 -13.76 7.86 -16.68
C LEU A 112 -13.18 9.12 -17.35
N PRO A 113 -14.02 10.13 -17.64
CA PRO A 113 -13.55 11.39 -18.22
C PRO A 113 -12.44 12.04 -17.39
N GLN A 114 -11.40 12.54 -18.06
CA GLN A 114 -10.19 13.09 -17.41
C GLN A 114 -10.48 14.26 -16.46
N ALA A 115 -11.58 15.00 -16.67
CA ALA A 115 -12.00 16.09 -15.80
C ALA A 115 -12.22 15.67 -14.34
N TYR A 116 -12.59 14.41 -14.09
CA TYR A 116 -12.74 13.86 -12.73
C TYR A 116 -11.40 13.59 -12.06
N ALA A 117 -10.36 13.26 -12.84
CA ALA A 117 -9.03 12.97 -12.31
C ALA A 117 -8.40 14.19 -11.63
N ALA A 118 -8.55 15.39 -12.21
CA ALA A 118 -8.02 16.63 -11.63
C ALA A 118 -8.70 17.00 -10.31
N LYS A 119 -10.03 16.86 -10.20
CA LYS A 119 -10.78 17.11 -8.96
C LYS A 119 -10.38 16.12 -7.85
N VAL A 120 -10.25 14.85 -8.21
CA VAL A 120 -9.84 13.77 -7.30
C VAL A 120 -8.41 13.95 -6.81
N GLU A 121 -7.48 14.35 -7.67
CA GLU A 121 -6.08 14.59 -7.33
C GLU A 121 -5.93 15.75 -6.35
N ALA A 122 -6.63 16.87 -6.60
CA ALA A 122 -6.64 18.02 -5.69
C ALA A 122 -7.18 17.65 -4.31
N LEU A 123 -8.28 16.87 -4.27
CA LEU A 123 -8.90 16.39 -3.05
C LEU A 123 -7.97 15.47 -2.25
N HIS A 124 -7.35 14.49 -2.92
CA HIS A 124 -6.45 13.53 -2.28
C HIS A 124 -5.16 14.19 -1.78
N LYS A 125 -4.60 15.15 -2.53
CA LYS A 125 -3.43 15.94 -2.10
C LYS A 125 -3.72 16.73 -0.83
N THR A 126 -4.93 17.28 -0.70
CA THR A 126 -5.37 18.05 0.47
C THR A 126 -5.49 17.17 1.72
N TRP A 127 -5.99 15.94 1.56
CA TRP A 127 -6.08 14.97 2.67
C TRP A 127 -4.73 14.42 3.12
N LEU A 128 -3.81 14.15 2.18
CA LEU A 128 -2.45 13.71 2.51
C LEU A 128 -1.65 14.81 3.20
N ALA A 129 -1.75 16.05 2.74
CA ALA A 129 -1.04 17.20 3.32
C ALA A 129 -1.48 17.49 4.76
N SER A 130 -2.75 17.22 5.09
CA SER A 130 -3.29 17.37 6.44
C SER A 130 -3.05 16.15 7.35
N ASN A 131 -2.31 15.13 6.88
CA ASN A 131 -2.18 13.83 7.55
C ASN A 131 -3.54 13.28 8.00
N TRP A 132 -4.54 13.39 7.12
CA TRP A 132 -5.92 13.03 7.43
C TRP A 132 -6.47 13.76 8.68
N GLY A 133 -6.00 14.96 9.03
CA GLY A 133 -6.48 15.73 10.18
C GLY A 133 -5.86 15.36 11.54
N GLU A 134 -4.74 14.64 11.59
CA GLU A 134 -4.11 14.23 12.86
C GLU A 134 -3.39 15.42 13.55
N VAL A 135 -3.92 15.88 14.69
CA VAL A 135 -3.27 16.89 15.54
C VAL A 135 -2.13 16.23 16.31
N LYS A 136 -0.89 16.70 16.12
CA LYS A 136 0.26 16.27 16.92
C LYS A 136 0.06 16.71 18.37
N LYS A 137 -0.04 15.77 19.30
CA LYS A 137 0.08 16.08 20.75
C LYS A 137 1.54 16.41 21.05
N GLU A 138 1.83 17.68 21.33
CA GLU A 138 3.12 18.09 21.89
C GLU A 138 3.29 17.52 23.30
N VAL A 139 4.40 16.82 23.53
CA VAL A 139 4.81 16.37 24.86
C VAL A 139 5.70 17.45 25.45
N LYS A 140 5.16 18.26 26.38
CA LYS A 140 5.96 19.14 27.24
C LYS A 140 6.74 18.29 28.25
N ARG A 141 8.06 18.40 28.23
CA ARG A 141 8.96 17.96 29.33
C ARG A 141 9.11 19.13 30.29
N GLU A 142 8.81 18.92 31.58
CA GLU A 142 9.43 19.67 32.67
C GLU A 142 9.63 18.74 33.89
N SER A 143 10.65 19.11 34.66
CA SER A 143 11.43 18.37 35.66
C SER A 143 10.89 18.44 37.09
N ASP A 144 11.26 17.41 37.87
CA ASP A 144 11.51 17.34 39.32
C ASP A 144 10.56 18.03 40.33
N SER A 145 9.92 17.22 41.20
CA SER A 145 10.13 17.30 42.66
C SER A 145 9.50 16.12 43.40
N ASP A 146 10.19 15.76 44.47
CA ASP A 146 10.01 14.66 45.40
C ASP A 146 8.69 14.71 46.19
N SER A 147 8.07 13.54 46.47
CA SER A 147 7.39 13.19 47.73
C SER A 147 6.67 11.84 47.67
N ALA A 148 6.75 11.13 48.79
CA ALA A 148 6.49 9.73 48.98
C ALA A 148 5.00 9.30 49.12
N VAL A 149 4.85 7.97 49.23
CA VAL A 149 3.86 7.20 50.02
C VAL A 149 2.79 6.40 49.23
N GLU A 150 2.86 5.09 49.47
CA GLU A 150 1.86 4.01 49.50
C GLU A 150 1.09 3.53 48.25
N GLY A 151 1.43 2.29 47.91
CA GLY A 151 0.60 1.15 47.50
C GLY A 151 -0.91 1.33 47.29
N SER A 152 -1.38 0.83 46.15
CA SER A 152 -2.59 0.00 46.07
C SER A 152 -2.72 -0.61 44.67
N GLU A 153 -3.21 -1.84 44.64
CA GLU A 153 -3.40 -2.73 43.51
C GLU A 153 -4.09 -2.09 42.29
N SER A 154 -3.62 -2.41 41.09
CA SER A 154 -4.35 -2.16 39.85
C SER A 154 -5.20 -3.39 39.46
N PRO A 155 -6.51 -3.22 39.21
CA PRO A 155 -7.42 -4.30 38.84
C PRO A 155 -7.16 -4.80 37.40
N PRO A 156 -7.57 -6.04 37.05
CA PRO A 156 -7.26 -6.62 35.75
C PRO A 156 -7.94 -5.82 34.63
N LYS A 157 -7.16 -5.35 33.66
CA LYS A 157 -7.68 -4.71 32.45
C LYS A 157 -8.55 -5.72 31.70
N ARG A 158 -9.87 -5.49 31.80
CA ARG A 158 -10.92 -6.13 31.02
C ARG A 158 -10.56 -6.04 29.53
N ALA A 159 -10.34 -7.19 28.91
CA ALA A 159 -10.19 -7.30 27.46
C ALA A 159 -11.49 -6.82 26.78
N ARG A 160 -11.45 -5.69 26.07
CA ARG A 160 -12.53 -5.29 25.17
C ARG A 160 -12.25 -5.89 23.80
N ALA A 161 -12.94 -6.99 23.51
CA ALA A 161 -13.02 -7.57 22.18
C ALA A 161 -13.82 -6.64 21.26
N SER A 162 -13.15 -6.08 20.24
CA SER A 162 -13.81 -5.57 19.03
C SER A 162 -13.67 -6.63 17.95
N ALA A 163 -14.66 -7.53 17.86
CA ALA A 163 -14.72 -8.49 16.78
C ALA A 163 -15.17 -7.78 15.49
N PRO A 164 -14.40 -7.84 14.37
CA PRO A 164 -14.96 -7.53 13.06
C PRO A 164 -16.04 -8.56 12.72
N GLY A 165 -17.06 -8.18 11.94
CA GLY A 165 -18.15 -9.07 11.51
C GLY A 165 -17.68 -10.21 10.59
N TYR A 166 -16.99 -11.21 11.15
CA TYR A 166 -16.76 -12.51 10.56
C TYR A 166 -17.75 -13.50 11.15
N THR A 167 -18.40 -14.29 10.30
CA THR A 167 -19.44 -15.24 10.75
C THR A 167 -18.81 -16.53 11.26
N THR A 168 -17.65 -16.94 10.71
CA THR A 168 -16.93 -18.15 11.11
C THR A 168 -15.46 -18.09 10.67
N SER A 169 -14.55 -18.43 11.59
CA SER A 169 -13.15 -18.73 11.27
C SER A 169 -12.95 -20.24 11.33
N HIS A 170 -12.47 -20.83 10.24
CA HIS A 170 -12.20 -22.26 10.20
C HIS A 170 -10.70 -22.46 10.44
N LEU A 171 -10.35 -22.86 11.66
CA LEU A 171 -8.99 -23.23 12.01
C LEU A 171 -8.77 -24.70 11.61
N PRO A 172 -7.91 -25.00 10.63
CA PRO A 172 -7.70 -26.37 10.15
C PRO A 172 -7.07 -27.24 11.25
N PRO A 173 -7.37 -28.55 11.32
CA PRO A 173 -6.68 -29.43 12.25
C PRO A 173 -5.18 -29.52 11.91
N PRO A 174 -4.28 -29.75 12.90
CA PRO A 174 -2.84 -29.84 12.64
C PRO A 174 -2.42 -30.91 11.63
N GLN A 175 -3.26 -31.93 11.42
CA GLN A 175 -3.05 -33.03 10.46
C GLN A 175 -3.65 -32.75 9.08
N ASP A 176 -4.27 -31.59 8.86
CA ASP A 176 -4.80 -31.23 7.55
C ASP A 176 -3.67 -31.29 6.49
N PRO A 177 -3.86 -32.01 5.38
CA PRO A 177 -2.79 -32.25 4.41
C PRO A 177 -2.33 -30.97 3.71
N LEU A 178 -3.17 -29.92 3.64
CA LEU A 178 -2.83 -28.65 2.99
C LEU A 178 -2.52 -27.56 4.01
N TRP A 179 -3.26 -27.49 5.11
CA TRP A 179 -3.22 -26.39 6.07
C TRP A 179 -2.65 -26.75 7.44
N GLY A 180 -2.36 -28.03 7.66
CA GLY A 180 -1.73 -28.52 8.88
C GLY A 180 -0.22 -28.27 8.90
N LEU A 181 0.45 -28.84 9.90
CA LEU A 181 1.87 -28.58 10.22
C LEU A 181 2.83 -28.87 9.05
N ASN A 182 2.49 -29.84 8.21
CA ASN A 182 3.31 -30.27 7.08
C ASN A 182 2.74 -29.82 5.73
N GLY A 183 1.65 -29.05 5.74
CA GLY A 183 0.95 -28.61 4.53
C GLY A 183 1.55 -27.33 3.95
N ILE A 184 1.35 -27.12 2.65
CA ILE A 184 1.85 -25.92 1.94
C ILE A 184 1.25 -24.61 2.47
N MET A 185 0.11 -24.69 3.15
CA MET A 185 -0.62 -23.59 3.78
C MET A 185 -0.38 -23.47 5.29
N HIS A 186 0.62 -24.17 5.85
CA HIS A 186 0.98 -24.05 7.27
C HIS A 186 1.11 -22.58 7.70
N GLY A 187 0.61 -22.26 8.89
CA GLY A 187 0.59 -20.89 9.41
C GLY A 187 -0.56 -20.02 8.89
N ILE A 188 -1.34 -20.48 7.93
CA ILE A 188 -2.46 -19.72 7.34
C ILE A 188 -3.79 -20.42 7.65
N ALA A 189 -4.85 -19.65 7.81
CA ALA A 189 -6.22 -20.14 7.96
C ALA A 189 -7.19 -19.31 7.09
N ILE A 190 -8.41 -19.82 6.92
CA ILE A 190 -9.48 -19.15 6.17
C ILE A 190 -10.53 -18.62 7.12
N ARG A 191 -10.96 -17.38 6.88
CA ARG A 191 -12.17 -16.82 7.48
C ARG A 191 -13.19 -16.51 6.40
N THR A 192 -14.46 -16.65 6.76
CA THR A 192 -15.59 -16.32 5.88
C THR A 192 -16.29 -15.09 6.44
N GLY A 193 -16.39 -14.05 5.62
CA GLY A 193 -17.15 -12.84 5.94
C GLY A 193 -18.65 -13.09 5.92
N ALA A 194 -19.42 -12.13 6.46
CA ALA A 194 -20.88 -12.15 6.42
C ALA A 194 -21.46 -12.18 4.99
N ASP A 195 -20.68 -11.67 4.02
CA ASP A 195 -20.97 -11.71 2.59
C ASP A 195 -20.62 -13.04 1.90
N GLY A 196 -20.20 -14.05 2.67
CA GLY A 196 -19.74 -15.35 2.17
C GLY A 196 -18.35 -15.31 1.53
N ARG A 197 -17.69 -14.14 1.46
CA ARG A 197 -16.35 -14.05 0.88
C ARG A 197 -15.34 -14.67 1.82
N ARG A 198 -14.49 -15.53 1.26
CA ARG A 198 -13.38 -16.15 1.97
C ARG A 198 -12.15 -15.25 1.88
N SER A 199 -11.37 -15.19 2.95
CA SER A 199 -10.06 -14.54 2.94
C SER A 199 -9.08 -15.31 3.80
N ASN A 200 -7.82 -15.29 3.38
CA ASN A 200 -6.73 -15.83 4.18
C ASN A 200 -6.33 -14.86 5.30
N PHE A 201 -5.90 -15.43 6.40
CA PHE A 201 -5.24 -14.72 7.49
C PHE A 201 -4.20 -15.62 8.15
N THR A 202 -3.27 -15.03 8.89
CA THR A 202 -2.31 -15.81 9.68
C THR A 202 -3.04 -16.52 10.82
N ASP A 203 -2.83 -17.82 10.94
CA ASP A 203 -3.40 -18.62 12.01
C ASP A 203 -2.78 -18.20 13.37
N PRO A 204 -3.58 -17.74 14.34
CA PRO A 204 -3.08 -17.25 15.62
C PRO A 204 -2.39 -18.34 16.45
N ARG A 205 -2.67 -19.63 16.22
CA ARG A 205 -2.03 -20.74 16.93
C ARG A 205 -0.53 -20.80 16.64
N TYR A 206 -0.13 -20.44 15.42
CA TYR A 206 1.26 -20.46 14.96
C TYR A 206 1.92 -19.08 14.98
N LYS A 207 1.37 -18.11 15.74
CA LYS A 207 1.91 -16.73 15.83
C LYS A 207 3.39 -16.70 16.23
N ARG A 208 3.83 -17.63 17.07
CA ARG A 208 5.23 -17.72 17.53
C ARG A 208 6.18 -18.28 16.47
N GLU A 209 5.66 -18.95 15.45
CA GLU A 209 6.44 -19.47 14.32
C GLU A 209 6.58 -18.46 13.19
N LYS A 210 5.73 -17.42 13.17
CA LYS A 210 5.86 -16.32 12.22
C LYS A 210 7.23 -15.66 12.38
N ARG A 211 8.02 -15.65 11.31
CA ARG A 211 9.36 -15.07 11.29
C ARG A 211 9.31 -13.57 10.97
N GLU A 212 10.15 -12.78 11.65
CA GLU A 212 10.36 -11.37 11.29
C GLU A 212 10.98 -11.27 9.90
N ALA A 213 10.44 -10.39 9.04
CA ALA A 213 10.91 -10.21 7.67
C ALA A 213 11.95 -9.08 7.56
N LYS A 214 11.99 -8.15 8.53
CA LYS A 214 12.92 -7.02 8.60
C LYS A 214 14.31 -7.42 9.11
N VAL A 215 14.88 -8.44 8.48
CA VAL A 215 16.21 -9.00 8.78
C VAL A 215 16.97 -9.05 7.47
N PHE A 216 18.25 -8.69 7.46
CA PHE A 216 19.09 -8.83 6.26
C PHE A 216 19.59 -10.26 6.08
N GLY A 217 20.08 -10.58 4.87
CA GLY A 217 20.57 -11.91 4.53
C GLY A 217 19.44 -12.93 4.33
N HIS A 218 19.80 -14.22 4.40
CA HIS A 218 18.90 -15.33 4.06
C HIS A 218 17.69 -15.43 4.97
N ASN A 219 17.74 -14.89 6.19
CA ASN A 219 16.68 -15.00 7.19
C ASN A 219 16.26 -16.47 7.44
N GLY A 220 17.22 -17.40 7.45
CA GLY A 220 16.98 -18.84 7.62
C GLY A 220 16.16 -19.49 6.50
N LEU A 221 16.23 -18.93 5.28
CA LEU A 221 15.55 -19.47 4.10
C LEU A 221 16.53 -20.21 3.20
N GLU A 222 16.10 -21.37 2.75
CA GLU A 222 16.84 -22.17 1.78
C GLU A 222 16.49 -21.72 0.36
N ASN A 223 17.49 -21.70 -0.52
CA ASN A 223 17.27 -21.45 -1.93
C ASN A 223 16.27 -22.47 -2.51
N GLY A 224 15.26 -22.00 -3.23
CA GLY A 224 14.16 -22.84 -3.71
C GLY A 224 12.95 -22.92 -2.77
N ALA A 225 13.04 -22.36 -1.55
CA ALA A 225 11.89 -22.26 -0.65
C ALA A 225 10.69 -21.62 -1.38
N TRP A 226 9.59 -22.36 -1.41
CA TRP A 226 8.43 -22.04 -2.21
C TRP A 226 7.20 -21.74 -1.35
N TYR A 227 6.40 -20.78 -1.80
CA TYR A 227 5.24 -20.27 -1.09
C TYR A 227 4.03 -20.20 -2.03
N PRO A 228 2.90 -20.81 -1.67
CA PRO A 228 1.67 -20.72 -2.45
C PRO A 228 1.21 -19.28 -2.69
N PHE A 229 1.27 -18.45 -1.64
CA PHE A 229 0.80 -17.07 -1.67
C PHE A 229 1.74 -16.12 -0.94
N ARG A 230 1.58 -14.83 -1.23
CA ARG A 230 2.33 -13.75 -0.58
C ARG A 230 2.22 -13.77 0.95
N LEU A 231 1.07 -14.17 1.48
CA LEU A 231 0.87 -14.29 2.93
C LEU A 231 1.73 -15.40 3.55
N ASN A 232 1.92 -16.53 2.86
CA ASN A 232 2.83 -17.60 3.29
C ASN A 232 4.27 -17.09 3.29
N ALA A 233 4.69 -16.38 2.24
CA ALA A 233 6.02 -15.76 2.18
C ALA A 233 6.25 -14.77 3.34
N ILE A 234 5.21 -14.01 3.75
CA ILE A 234 5.28 -13.12 4.93
C ILE A 234 5.34 -13.91 6.23
N PHE A 235 4.54 -14.97 6.36
CA PHE A 235 4.54 -15.82 7.54
C PHE A 235 5.94 -16.41 7.81
N HIS A 236 6.62 -16.87 6.75
CA HIS A 236 7.96 -17.43 6.83
C HIS A 236 9.09 -16.38 6.78
N GLY A 237 8.79 -15.07 6.81
CA GLY A 237 9.79 -14.01 6.85
C GLY A 237 10.55 -13.77 5.53
N ALA A 238 10.11 -14.36 4.42
CA ALA A 238 10.74 -14.19 3.12
C ALA A 238 10.54 -12.77 2.56
N HIS A 239 9.37 -12.18 2.81
CA HIS A 239 9.06 -10.82 2.38
C HIS A 239 8.17 -10.10 3.42
N GLY A 240 8.30 -8.78 3.56
CA GLY A 240 7.63 -8.02 4.63
C GLY A 240 6.35 -7.28 4.26
N ALA A 241 6.03 -7.12 2.97
CA ALA A 241 4.86 -6.38 2.51
C ALA A 241 3.80 -7.28 1.83
N SER A 242 2.53 -7.03 2.13
CA SER A 242 1.38 -7.77 1.57
C SER A 242 1.11 -7.48 0.10
N GLN A 243 1.51 -6.30 -0.39
CA GLN A 243 1.26 -5.83 -1.76
C GLN A 243 2.52 -5.26 -2.42
N ALA A 244 3.28 -4.42 -1.72
CA ALA A 244 4.43 -3.74 -2.29
C ALA A 244 5.50 -4.75 -2.77
N GLY A 245 6.07 -4.51 -3.95
CA GLY A 245 7.16 -5.34 -4.49
C GLY A 245 8.42 -5.29 -3.64
N ILE A 246 8.69 -4.16 -2.99
CA ILE A 246 9.90 -3.92 -2.18
C ILE A 246 9.50 -3.84 -0.70
N SER A 247 10.27 -4.49 0.17
CA SER A 247 10.17 -4.35 1.62
C SER A 247 11.53 -3.96 2.18
N GLY A 248 11.57 -2.83 2.90
CA GLY A 248 12.82 -2.22 3.32
C GLY A 248 12.63 -1.13 4.36
N ASP A 249 13.75 -0.63 4.84
CA ASP A 249 13.88 0.55 5.67
C ASP A 249 14.65 1.64 4.91
N LEU A 250 14.28 2.90 5.16
CA LEU A 250 14.77 4.05 4.40
C LEU A 250 16.25 4.35 4.67
N GLN A 251 16.74 4.00 5.85
CA GLN A 251 18.11 4.34 6.26
C GLN A 251 19.06 3.17 6.03
N THR A 252 18.60 1.95 6.33
CA THR A 252 19.46 0.76 6.33
C THR A 252 19.45 0.01 5.01
N GLY A 253 18.29 -0.11 4.35
CA GLY A 253 18.17 -0.77 3.04
C GLY A 253 16.93 -1.64 2.87
N ALA A 254 16.76 -2.15 1.66
CA ALA A 254 15.78 -3.17 1.32
C ALA A 254 16.17 -4.55 1.86
N TYR A 255 15.24 -5.19 2.57
CA TYR A 255 15.38 -6.57 3.05
C TYR A 255 15.08 -7.57 1.92
N SER A 256 14.07 -7.27 1.10
CA SER A 256 13.61 -8.17 0.04
C SER A 256 12.87 -7.44 -1.08
N ILE A 257 12.94 -7.99 -2.28
CA ILE A 257 12.13 -7.61 -3.43
C ILE A 257 11.36 -8.81 -3.98
N VAL A 258 10.30 -8.51 -4.71
CA VAL A 258 9.55 -9.48 -5.50
C VAL A 258 9.53 -9.08 -6.96
N VAL A 259 10.05 -9.98 -7.78
CA VAL A 259 10.06 -9.91 -9.24
C VAL A 259 8.76 -10.49 -9.75
N SER A 260 8.01 -9.67 -10.47
CA SER A 260 6.68 -10.00 -11.01
C SER A 260 6.56 -9.42 -12.43
N ASN A 261 5.36 -9.28 -12.97
CA ASN A 261 5.13 -8.78 -14.34
C ASN A 261 4.53 -7.36 -14.38
N LEU A 262 4.56 -6.64 -13.26
CA LEU A 262 3.95 -5.31 -13.16
C LEU A 262 4.70 -4.25 -13.99
N TYR A 263 6.02 -4.35 -14.10
CA TYR A 263 6.86 -3.39 -14.81
C TYR A 263 7.60 -4.03 -15.99
N HIS A 264 6.95 -4.96 -16.70
CA HIS A 264 7.55 -5.79 -17.75
C HIS A 264 8.19 -5.04 -18.94
N GLU A 265 7.93 -3.74 -19.09
CA GLU A 265 8.60 -2.90 -20.08
C GLU A 265 10.01 -2.48 -19.64
N PHE A 266 10.30 -2.51 -18.34
CA PHE A 266 11.54 -2.03 -17.72
C PHE A 266 12.25 -3.09 -16.87
N ASP A 267 11.52 -4.13 -16.45
CA ASP A 267 12.06 -5.28 -15.73
C ASP A 267 12.73 -6.24 -16.72
N GLU A 268 13.99 -6.60 -16.46
CA GLU A 268 14.70 -7.67 -17.16
C GLU A 268 15.20 -8.70 -16.14
N ASP A 269 15.00 -9.98 -16.40
CA ASP A 269 15.39 -11.05 -15.50
C ASP A 269 16.21 -12.11 -16.22
N LEU A 270 17.53 -12.06 -16.00
CA LEU A 270 18.54 -12.96 -16.54
C LEU A 270 19.00 -13.97 -15.47
N GLY A 271 18.19 -14.23 -14.44
CA GLY A 271 18.53 -15.16 -13.38
C GLY A 271 19.49 -14.51 -12.39
N ASN A 272 20.79 -14.65 -12.61
CA ASN A 272 21.81 -14.08 -11.73
C ASN A 272 21.94 -12.56 -11.83
N THR A 273 21.38 -11.95 -12.87
CA THR A 273 21.30 -10.49 -13.02
C THR A 273 19.85 -10.10 -13.26
N ILE A 274 19.40 -9.05 -12.58
CA ILE A 274 18.05 -8.52 -12.68
C ILE A 274 18.15 -7.02 -12.88
N VAL A 275 17.41 -6.47 -13.84
CA VAL A 275 17.07 -5.06 -13.90
C VAL A 275 15.66 -4.94 -13.33
N TYR A 276 15.53 -4.18 -12.24
CA TYR A 276 14.28 -4.04 -11.50
C TYR A 276 13.80 -2.61 -11.49
N CYS A 277 12.57 -2.36 -11.92
CA CYS A 277 11.94 -1.04 -11.92
C CYS A 277 11.57 -0.60 -10.50
N GLY A 278 11.91 0.63 -10.15
CA GLY A 278 11.40 1.28 -8.94
C GLY A 278 9.88 1.38 -8.96
N ALA A 279 9.27 1.38 -7.78
CA ALA A 279 7.81 1.45 -7.67
C ALA A 279 7.27 2.78 -8.20
N GLY A 280 6.15 2.73 -8.91
CA GLY A 280 5.49 3.90 -9.50
C GLY A 280 6.03 4.33 -10.87
N GLY A 281 6.98 3.59 -11.45
CA GLY A 281 7.59 3.94 -12.74
C GLY A 281 6.60 4.02 -13.91
N ASN A 282 5.62 3.10 -14.00
CA ASN A 282 4.64 3.08 -15.11
C ASN A 282 3.73 4.31 -15.16
N ASP A 283 3.38 4.85 -14.00
CA ASP A 283 2.39 5.93 -13.87
C ASP A 283 3.05 7.30 -13.72
N ASN A 284 4.39 7.36 -13.72
CA ASN A 284 5.12 8.62 -13.59
C ASN A 284 4.94 9.48 -14.84
N ILE A 285 4.75 10.78 -14.68
CA ILE A 285 4.65 11.74 -15.78
C ILE A 285 5.77 12.77 -15.77
N ASP A 286 6.57 12.84 -14.70
CA ASP A 286 7.67 13.80 -14.57
C ASP A 286 8.90 13.32 -15.35
N PRO A 287 9.33 14.01 -16.43
CA PRO A 287 10.47 13.59 -17.23
C PRO A 287 11.82 13.81 -16.54
N ASN A 288 11.86 14.56 -15.43
CA ASN A 288 13.08 14.98 -14.74
C ASN A 288 13.27 14.29 -13.39
N ARG A 289 12.24 13.62 -12.86
CA ARG A 289 12.29 12.96 -11.55
C ARG A 289 11.60 11.61 -11.58
N ALA A 290 12.26 10.61 -11.01
CA ALA A 290 11.64 9.30 -10.79
C ALA A 290 10.54 9.37 -9.73
N ALA A 291 9.58 8.46 -9.81
CA ALA A 291 8.50 8.34 -8.83
C ALA A 291 9.06 8.12 -7.41
N LYS A 292 8.53 8.87 -6.44
CA LYS A 292 8.91 8.72 -5.04
C LYS A 292 8.17 7.53 -4.43
N SER A 293 8.92 6.59 -3.86
CA SER A 293 8.36 5.53 -3.04
C SER A 293 9.35 5.13 -1.93
N THR A 294 8.82 4.74 -0.77
CA THR A 294 9.65 4.27 0.35
C THR A 294 10.46 3.01 0.00
N GLY A 295 9.89 2.13 -0.83
CA GLY A 295 10.60 0.94 -1.32
C GLY A 295 11.77 1.29 -2.23
N THR A 296 11.58 2.22 -3.17
CA THR A 296 12.63 2.70 -4.08
C THR A 296 13.79 3.35 -3.31
N GLU A 297 13.48 4.16 -2.29
CA GLU A 297 14.49 4.72 -1.38
C GLU A 297 15.25 3.62 -0.62
N ALA A 298 14.57 2.58 -0.15
CA ALA A 298 15.23 1.47 0.53
C ALA A 298 16.21 0.71 -0.40
N LEU A 299 15.91 0.57 -1.70
CA LEU A 299 16.86 0.00 -2.66
C LEU A 299 18.08 0.89 -2.89
N ARG A 300 17.90 2.23 -2.91
CA ARG A 300 19.03 3.18 -2.92
C ARG A 300 19.89 3.01 -1.66
N ALA A 301 19.28 2.93 -0.49
CA ALA A 301 19.99 2.68 0.76
C ALA A 301 20.73 1.34 0.76
N SER A 302 20.15 0.26 0.20
CA SER A 302 20.87 -1.02 0.02
C SER A 302 22.12 -0.89 -0.83
N ARG A 303 22.08 -0.09 -1.91
CA ARG A 303 23.26 0.18 -2.73
C ARG A 303 24.33 0.92 -1.93
N GLN A 304 23.94 1.97 -1.21
CA GLN A 304 24.86 2.82 -0.43
C GLN A 304 25.52 2.04 0.70
N ASN A 305 24.73 1.24 1.42
CA ASN A 305 25.18 0.50 2.60
C ASN A 305 25.70 -0.90 2.27
N GLY A 306 25.68 -1.30 1.00
CA GLY A 306 26.09 -2.64 0.57
C GLY A 306 25.24 -3.76 1.17
N GLN A 307 23.96 -3.52 1.47
CA GLN A 307 23.08 -4.55 2.02
C GLN A 307 22.61 -5.52 0.95
N SER A 308 22.64 -6.82 1.28
CA SER A 308 22.07 -7.87 0.45
C SER A 308 20.55 -7.85 0.49
N VAL A 309 19.92 -8.13 -0.64
CA VAL A 309 18.47 -8.12 -0.82
C VAL A 309 17.99 -9.53 -1.17
N ARG A 310 17.03 -10.08 -0.44
CA ARG A 310 16.37 -11.34 -0.82
C ARG A 310 15.51 -11.13 -2.07
N VAL A 311 15.62 -12.03 -3.04
CA VAL A 311 14.79 -12.01 -4.25
C VAL A 311 13.79 -13.14 -4.20
N LEU A 312 12.51 -12.81 -4.34
CA LEU A 312 11.46 -13.79 -4.64
C LEU A 312 10.95 -13.57 -6.06
N ARG A 313 10.81 -14.63 -6.84
CA ARG A 313 10.15 -14.61 -8.15
C ARG A 313 8.74 -15.13 -8.05
N THR A 314 7.78 -14.49 -8.72
CA THR A 314 6.39 -14.96 -8.78
C THR A 314 6.08 -15.64 -10.11
N ALA A 315 5.10 -16.54 -10.10
CA ALA A 315 4.66 -17.25 -11.30
C ALA A 315 3.99 -16.37 -12.36
N SER A 316 3.63 -15.15 -12.00
CA SER A 316 3.16 -14.15 -12.97
C SER A 316 4.28 -13.58 -13.82
N GLY A 317 5.55 -13.74 -13.41
CA GLY A 317 6.70 -13.24 -14.16
C GLY A 317 6.79 -13.89 -15.54
N ARG A 318 7.34 -13.15 -16.52
CA ARG A 318 7.48 -13.63 -17.91
C ARG A 318 8.84 -14.28 -18.20
N SER A 319 9.76 -14.29 -17.24
CA SER A 319 11.10 -14.84 -17.44
C SER A 319 11.12 -16.36 -17.31
N ALA A 320 12.10 -17.01 -17.95
CA ALA A 320 12.36 -18.44 -17.76
C ALA A 320 12.74 -18.81 -16.32
N TRP A 321 13.03 -17.81 -15.49
CA TRP A 321 13.38 -17.97 -14.07
C TRP A 321 12.16 -17.93 -13.16
N ALA A 322 11.00 -17.46 -13.64
CA ALA A 322 9.77 -17.46 -12.87
C ALA A 322 9.36 -18.90 -12.50
N PRO A 323 8.92 -19.16 -11.26
CA PRO A 323 8.39 -20.48 -10.90
C PRO A 323 7.07 -20.71 -11.65
N ARG A 324 6.69 -21.96 -11.90
CA ARG A 324 5.42 -22.27 -12.60
C ARG A 324 4.14 -21.94 -11.80
N ALA A 325 4.27 -21.79 -10.48
CA ALA A 325 3.18 -21.41 -9.57
C ALA A 325 3.75 -20.70 -8.32
N GLY A 326 2.93 -19.93 -7.60
CA GLY A 326 3.30 -19.31 -6.32
C GLY A 326 4.47 -18.31 -6.38
N LEU A 327 5.25 -18.26 -5.30
CA LEU A 327 6.46 -17.46 -5.15
C LEU A 327 7.62 -18.36 -4.73
N ARG A 328 8.81 -18.15 -5.28
CA ARG A 328 10.02 -18.90 -4.92
C ARG A 328 11.13 -17.94 -4.50
N TYR A 329 11.80 -18.26 -3.39
CA TYR A 329 12.98 -17.54 -2.94
C TYR A 329 14.23 -18.03 -3.71
N ASP A 330 14.90 -17.10 -4.41
CA ASP A 330 15.99 -17.41 -5.34
C ASP A 330 17.36 -16.85 -4.90
N GLY A 331 17.46 -16.54 -3.61
CA GLY A 331 18.72 -16.14 -2.97
C GLY A 331 18.88 -14.63 -2.75
N LEU A 332 20.10 -14.27 -2.41
CA LEU A 332 20.55 -12.91 -2.11
C LEU A 332 21.22 -12.25 -3.31
N TYR A 333 20.90 -10.99 -3.51
CA TYR A 333 21.44 -10.14 -4.56
C TYR A 333 21.96 -8.85 -3.96
N ARG A 334 22.84 -8.17 -4.69
CA ARG A 334 23.35 -6.83 -4.37
C ARG A 334 22.94 -5.86 -5.46
N VAL A 335 22.48 -4.68 -5.06
CA VAL A 335 22.26 -3.57 -5.99
C VAL A 335 23.62 -3.03 -6.43
N VAL A 336 23.95 -3.19 -7.71
CA VAL A 336 25.25 -2.76 -8.27
C VAL A 336 25.18 -1.42 -9.00
N SER A 337 24.02 -1.08 -9.56
CA SER A 337 23.82 0.23 -10.21
C SER A 337 22.36 0.67 -10.19
N VAL A 338 22.16 1.98 -10.40
CA VAL A 338 20.86 2.63 -10.56
C VAL A 338 20.92 3.39 -11.88
N ASN A 339 19.86 3.29 -12.70
CA ASN A 339 19.77 3.94 -14.00
C ASN A 339 18.42 4.66 -14.16
N ASN A 340 18.47 5.95 -14.51
CA ASN A 340 17.31 6.86 -14.63
C ASN A 340 17.20 7.47 -16.04
N THR A 341 17.85 6.86 -17.04
CA THR A 341 17.82 7.35 -18.43
C THR A 341 16.55 6.95 -19.18
N GLN A 342 15.84 5.93 -18.70
CA GLN A 342 14.64 5.43 -19.34
C GLN A 342 13.43 6.33 -19.09
N ARG A 343 12.48 6.30 -20.03
CA ARG A 343 11.20 7.01 -19.94
C ARG A 343 10.08 6.02 -20.22
N ASN A 344 8.96 6.19 -19.52
CA ASN A 344 7.76 5.42 -19.81
C ASN A 344 6.97 6.02 -20.98
N ARG A 345 5.85 5.37 -21.34
CA ARG A 345 4.96 5.81 -22.43
C ARG A 345 4.33 7.19 -22.20
N LEU A 346 4.31 7.68 -20.96
CA LEU A 346 3.81 9.00 -20.58
C LEU A 346 4.93 10.07 -20.58
N GLY A 347 6.17 9.69 -20.91
CA GLY A 347 7.32 10.58 -20.87
C GLY A 347 7.93 10.77 -19.47
N GLY A 348 7.43 10.09 -18.45
CA GLY A 348 7.98 10.15 -17.10
C GLY A 348 9.25 9.33 -16.92
N MET A 349 10.16 9.80 -16.07
CA MET A 349 11.42 9.14 -15.73
C MET A 349 11.17 7.81 -15.02
N VAL A 350 11.81 6.76 -15.54
CA VAL A 350 11.82 5.43 -14.92
C VAL A 350 13.21 5.18 -14.35
N GLU A 351 13.23 4.86 -13.06
CA GLU A 351 14.42 4.44 -12.35
C GLU A 351 14.45 2.92 -12.26
N THR A 352 15.60 2.35 -12.64
CA THR A 352 15.85 0.91 -12.65
C THR A 352 17.08 0.59 -11.83
N PHE A 353 17.08 -0.57 -11.19
CA PHE A 353 18.15 -1.06 -10.33
C PHE A 353 18.72 -2.32 -10.95
N LYS A 354 20.02 -2.35 -11.20
CA LYS A 354 20.70 -3.60 -11.56
C LYS A 354 21.07 -4.33 -10.27
N LEU A 355 20.53 -5.53 -10.11
CA LEU A 355 20.87 -6.44 -9.02
C LEU A 355 21.67 -7.62 -9.57
N VAL A 356 22.73 -8.00 -8.86
CA VAL A 356 23.56 -9.17 -9.18
C VAL A 356 23.52 -10.14 -8.00
N ARG A 357 23.28 -11.42 -8.29
CA ARG A 357 23.22 -12.48 -7.30
C ARG A 357 24.59 -12.62 -6.63
N LEU A 358 24.61 -12.78 -5.31
CA LEU A 358 25.85 -13.01 -4.57
C LEU A 358 26.42 -14.40 -4.90
N ASP A 359 27.74 -14.50 -4.87
CA ASP A 359 28.46 -15.77 -5.01
C ASP A 359 28.22 -16.70 -3.81
N ASN A 360 28.72 -17.94 -3.90
CA ASN A 360 28.68 -18.95 -2.82
C ASN A 360 27.27 -19.33 -2.32
N GLN A 361 26.27 -19.19 -3.18
CA GLN A 361 24.92 -19.70 -2.96
C GLN A 361 24.65 -20.85 -3.94
N GLN A 362 23.82 -21.83 -3.54
CA GLN A 362 23.36 -22.87 -4.46
C GLN A 362 22.76 -22.25 -5.74
N PRO A 363 22.85 -22.90 -6.91
CA PRO A 363 22.20 -22.43 -8.14
C PRO A 363 20.71 -22.19 -7.93
N ILE A 364 20.09 -21.28 -8.70
CA ILE A 364 18.64 -21.05 -8.63
C ILE A 364 17.90 -22.38 -8.86
N ASP A 365 17.06 -22.78 -7.90
CA ASP A 365 16.37 -24.07 -7.95
C ASP A 365 15.11 -24.00 -8.82
N LEU A 366 15.30 -24.26 -10.11
CA LEU A 366 14.21 -24.32 -11.08
C LEU A 366 13.30 -25.56 -10.94
N SER A 367 13.66 -26.53 -10.08
CA SER A 367 12.83 -27.71 -9.83
C SER A 367 11.60 -27.38 -8.97
N ARG A 368 11.62 -26.23 -8.28
CA ARG A 368 10.55 -25.77 -7.38
C ARG A 368 9.61 -24.78 -8.08
N PRO A 369 8.28 -24.85 -7.87
CA PRO A 369 7.60 -25.89 -7.11
C PRO A 369 7.63 -27.25 -7.80
N THR A 370 7.64 -28.29 -6.98
CA THR A 370 7.47 -29.69 -7.38
C THR A 370 6.07 -29.93 -7.95
N ALA A 371 5.90 -31.05 -8.66
CA ALA A 371 4.59 -31.44 -9.17
C ALA A 371 3.56 -31.67 -8.04
N GLN A 372 3.99 -32.14 -6.87
CA GLN A 372 3.11 -32.35 -5.72
C GLN A 372 2.63 -31.01 -5.14
N GLU A 373 3.52 -30.03 -4.96
CA GLU A 373 3.15 -28.70 -4.48
C GLU A 373 2.15 -27.99 -5.39
N VAL A 374 2.30 -28.16 -6.71
CA VAL A 374 1.34 -27.60 -7.68
C VAL A 374 -0.03 -28.28 -7.54
N ARG A 375 -0.08 -29.62 -7.44
CA ARG A 375 -1.34 -30.35 -7.20
C ARG A 375 -1.99 -29.94 -5.87
N ASP A 376 -1.19 -29.74 -4.83
CA ASP A 376 -1.70 -29.31 -3.53
C ASP A 376 -2.22 -27.87 -3.58
N LEU A 377 -1.57 -26.98 -4.34
CA LEU A 377 -2.07 -25.63 -4.58
C LEU A 377 -3.39 -25.62 -5.35
N GLU A 378 -3.57 -26.49 -6.35
CA GLU A 378 -4.83 -26.62 -7.10
C GLU A 378 -5.99 -27.08 -6.20
N ARG A 379 -5.70 -27.78 -5.10
CA ARG A 379 -6.68 -28.19 -4.09
C ARG A 379 -7.00 -27.08 -3.08
N VAL A 380 -6.23 -26.00 -3.03
CA VAL A 380 -6.53 -24.84 -2.18
C VAL A 380 -7.71 -24.08 -2.78
N PRO A 381 -8.81 -23.85 -2.03
CA PRO A 381 -10.01 -23.24 -2.58
C PRO A 381 -9.76 -21.87 -3.24
N SER A 382 -10.17 -21.73 -4.51
CA SER A 382 -9.91 -20.56 -5.37
C SER A 382 -10.44 -19.22 -4.84
N THR A 383 -11.44 -19.23 -3.96
CA THR A 383 -12.00 -18.00 -3.33
C THR A 383 -11.07 -17.38 -2.29
N THR A 384 -9.95 -18.04 -2.00
CA THR A 384 -8.81 -17.56 -1.21
C THR A 384 -7.96 -16.52 -1.99
N ILE A 385 -8.11 -16.52 -3.32
CA ILE A 385 -7.37 -15.67 -4.24
C ILE A 385 -8.09 -14.32 -4.25
N GLY A 386 -7.51 -13.32 -3.58
CA GLY A 386 -7.82 -11.93 -3.92
C GLY A 386 -7.63 -11.78 -5.42
N ALA A 387 -8.68 -11.40 -6.13
CA ALA A 387 -8.76 -11.39 -7.59
C ALA A 387 -7.66 -10.50 -8.20
N SER A 388 -6.47 -11.05 -8.43
CA SER A 388 -5.45 -10.45 -9.29
C SER A 388 -4.35 -11.40 -9.78
N TRP A 389 -4.38 -12.70 -9.45
CA TRP A 389 -3.27 -13.61 -9.80
C TRP A 389 -3.70 -14.98 -10.34
N THR A 390 -4.75 -15.04 -11.15
CA THR A 390 -4.98 -16.19 -12.04
C THR A 390 -4.71 -15.75 -13.46
N SER A 391 -3.55 -16.10 -14.00
CA SER A 391 -3.32 -16.10 -15.44
C SER A 391 -4.39 -16.99 -16.08
N LYS A 392 -5.27 -16.41 -16.88
CA LYS A 392 -6.01 -17.19 -17.88
C LYS A 392 -4.96 -17.81 -18.79
N ARG A 393 -4.96 -19.13 -18.90
CA ARG A 393 -4.30 -19.83 -20.00
C ARG A 393 -5.09 -19.47 -21.26
N GLU A 394 -4.41 -18.90 -22.24
CA GLU A 394 -4.80 -19.06 -23.66
C GLU A 394 -4.21 -20.38 -24.17
#